data_AF-X6N9L3-F1
#
_entry.id   AF-X6N9L3-F1
#
_cell.length_a   1.000
_cell.length_b   1.000
_cell.length_c   1.000
_cell.angle_alpha   90.00
_cell.angle_beta   90.00
_cell.angle_gamma   90.00
#
_symmetry.space_group_name_H-M   'P 1'
#
loop_
_entity.id
_entity.type
_entity.pdbx_description
1 polymer ?
#
loop_
_entity_poly.entity_id
_entity_poly.type
_entity_poly.pdbx_seq_one_letter_code
_entity_poly.pdbx_strand_id
1 'polypeptide(L)'
;NSLHKVPSWVPSNAREAFRSFSVAFKDTVIAKCKMLEKEYANIWFEWTKCPKPEQALNKLVDEHKFGVSPFEQLLLVQMFRKDRLYLALHEFICNQLDIDSLCSTSRQHQLSERIRSEQQANANTTVLFITTAGADPSQELRDFADATVGLDHLVEIAMGSNQKEHCLLAIKEAAEKGNWICLKNLHLVTPWVNDIIKTVDSLQVLLLKKKRGKHIIIIIIILKNSFSIDFSI
;
A
#
# COMPACT_ATOMS: atom_id res chain seq x y z
N ASN A 1 9.51 -11.10 -44.01
CA ASN A 1 10.24 -10.83 -42.75
C ASN A 1 10.24 -9.34 -42.36
N SER A 2 9.07 -8.72 -42.24
CA SER A 2 8.89 -7.30 -41.90
C SER A 2 9.03 -6.98 -40.40
N LEU A 3 9.04 -7.98 -39.51
CA LEU A 3 9.05 -7.79 -38.06
C LEU A 3 10.39 -7.34 -37.46
N HIS A 4 11.51 -7.53 -38.15
CA HIS A 4 12.81 -7.04 -37.67
C HIS A 4 13.03 -5.56 -37.97
N LYS A 5 12.17 -4.94 -38.80
CA LYS A 5 12.33 -3.56 -39.23
C LYS A 5 11.65 -2.62 -38.24
N VAL A 6 12.44 -2.15 -37.27
CA VAL A 6 12.00 -1.08 -36.36
C VAL A 6 11.76 0.20 -37.17
N PRO A 7 10.57 0.81 -37.08
CA PRO A 7 10.30 2.08 -37.78
C PRO A 7 11.26 3.18 -37.36
N SER A 8 11.59 4.10 -38.28
CA SER A 8 12.53 5.20 -38.02
C SER A 8 12.03 6.18 -36.95
N TRP A 9 10.71 6.31 -36.79
CA TRP A 9 10.08 7.16 -35.80
C TRP A 9 10.22 6.64 -34.36
N VAL A 10 10.51 5.35 -34.17
CA VAL A 10 10.66 4.75 -32.83
C VAL A 10 11.89 5.36 -32.15
N PRO A 11 11.71 5.97 -30.96
CA PRO A 11 12.81 6.55 -30.18
C PRO A 11 13.92 5.54 -29.91
N SER A 12 15.18 5.99 -29.91
CA SER A 12 16.36 5.12 -29.78
C SER A 12 16.34 4.25 -28.52
N ASN A 13 15.90 4.82 -27.39
CA ASN A 13 15.74 4.17 -26.09
C ASN A 13 14.63 3.09 -26.06
N ALA A 14 13.67 3.14 -26.99
CA ALA A 14 12.55 2.20 -27.06
C ALA A 14 12.75 1.10 -28.11
N ARG A 15 13.77 1.17 -28.96
CA ARG A 15 13.95 0.25 -30.11
C ARG A 15 14.09 -1.20 -29.71
N GLU A 16 14.82 -1.50 -28.65
CA GLU A 16 15.01 -2.88 -28.17
C GLU A 16 13.71 -3.44 -27.59
N ALA A 17 13.04 -2.65 -26.73
CA ALA A 17 11.74 -3.01 -26.20
C ALA A 17 10.70 -3.22 -27.31
N PHE A 18 10.72 -2.36 -28.34
CA PHE A 18 9.86 -2.50 -29.53
C PHE A 18 10.13 -3.80 -30.28
N ARG A 19 11.39 -4.20 -30.47
CA ARG A 19 11.70 -5.50 -31.11
C ARG A 19 11.09 -6.65 -30.33
N SER A 20 11.36 -6.72 -29.03
CA SER A 20 10.85 -7.80 -28.17
C SER A 20 9.32 -7.82 -28.14
N PHE A 21 8.69 -6.65 -27.99
CA PHE A 21 7.24 -6.52 -28.00
C PHE A 21 6.64 -6.89 -29.35
N SER A 22 7.23 -6.44 -30.46
CA SER A 22 6.73 -6.76 -31.81
C SER A 22 6.78 -8.25 -32.13
N VAL A 23 7.70 -9.01 -31.53
CA VAL A 23 7.76 -10.47 -31.68
C VAL A 23 6.67 -11.16 -30.86
N ALA A 24 6.42 -10.69 -29.63
CA ALA A 24 5.45 -11.28 -28.71
C ALA A 24 3.99 -10.90 -29.04
N PHE A 25 3.76 -9.64 -29.47
CA PHE A 25 2.44 -9.04 -29.69
C PHE A 25 2.30 -8.54 -31.14
N LYS A 26 2.50 -9.47 -32.09
CA LYS A 26 2.51 -9.17 -33.53
C LYS A 26 1.21 -8.51 -33.99
N ASP A 27 0.08 -9.07 -33.57
CA ASP A 27 -1.25 -8.58 -33.96
C ASP A 27 -1.52 -7.18 -33.40
N THR A 28 -1.05 -6.90 -32.18
CA THR A 28 -1.14 -5.57 -31.58
C THR A 28 -0.36 -4.53 -32.38
N VAL A 29 0.88 -4.84 -32.77
CA VAL A 29 1.73 -3.91 -33.53
C VAL A 29 1.25 -3.72 -34.98
N ILE A 30 0.81 -4.80 -35.64
CA ILE A 30 0.51 -4.81 -37.08
C ILE A 30 -0.98 -4.57 -37.33
N ALA A 31 -1.86 -5.44 -36.85
CA ALA A 31 -3.28 -5.41 -37.20
C ALA A 31 -4.05 -4.32 -36.45
N LYS A 32 -3.72 -4.11 -35.17
CA LYS A 32 -4.40 -3.15 -34.29
C LYS A 32 -3.83 -1.75 -34.44
N CYS A 33 -2.59 -1.55 -33.98
CA CYS A 33 -1.95 -0.24 -33.89
C CYS A 33 -1.36 0.25 -35.22
N LYS A 34 -1.23 -0.63 -36.22
CA LYS A 34 -0.72 -0.29 -37.57
C LYS A 34 0.61 0.46 -37.55
N MET A 35 1.46 0.16 -36.58
CA MET A 35 2.69 0.93 -36.28
C MET A 35 3.76 0.86 -37.38
N LEU A 36 3.64 -0.12 -38.28
CA LEU A 36 4.52 -0.31 -39.44
C LEU A 36 4.07 0.47 -40.68
N GLU A 37 2.84 0.99 -40.67
CA GLU A 37 2.27 1.79 -41.76
C GLU A 37 2.73 3.24 -41.63
N LYS A 38 3.16 3.85 -42.75
CA LYS A 38 3.70 5.22 -42.74
C LYS A 38 2.67 6.27 -42.31
N GLU A 39 1.39 6.02 -42.59
CA GLU A 39 0.28 6.92 -42.27
C GLU A 39 0.09 7.07 -40.75
N TYR A 40 0.35 6.00 -39.98
CA TYR A 40 0.21 5.99 -38.53
C TYR A 40 1.51 6.34 -37.79
N ALA A 41 2.64 6.42 -38.49
CA ALA A 41 3.94 6.73 -37.90
C ALA A 41 3.94 8.07 -37.14
N ASN A 42 3.32 9.11 -37.71
CA ASN A 42 3.28 10.43 -37.08
C ASN A 42 2.40 10.43 -35.81
N ILE A 43 1.28 9.70 -35.84
CA ILE A 43 0.35 9.58 -34.71
C ILE A 43 1.07 8.99 -33.50
N TRP A 44 1.77 7.87 -33.68
CA TRP A 44 2.51 7.22 -32.61
C TRP A 44 3.71 8.04 -32.15
N PHE A 45 4.44 8.67 -33.08
CA PHE A 45 5.56 9.54 -32.75
C PHE A 45 5.12 10.71 -31.86
N GLU A 46 4.04 11.41 -32.22
CA GLU A 46 3.52 12.52 -31.42
C GLU A 46 2.96 12.05 -30.08
N TRP A 47 2.30 10.89 -30.03
CA TRP A 47 1.89 10.28 -28.77
C TRP A 47 3.08 9.99 -27.83
N THR A 48 4.21 9.49 -28.35
CA THR A 48 5.40 9.25 -27.48
C THR A 48 5.93 10.53 -26.84
N LYS A 49 5.73 11.68 -27.46
CA LYS A 49 6.17 13.00 -26.95
C LYS A 49 5.15 13.67 -26.02
N CYS A 50 3.91 13.19 -26.00
CA CYS A 50 2.86 13.78 -25.18
C CYS A 50 3.27 13.82 -23.69
N PRO A 51 3.01 14.90 -22.94
CA PRO A 51 3.35 14.95 -21.52
C PRO A 51 2.58 13.92 -20.67
N LYS A 52 1.37 13.57 -21.10
CA LYS A 52 0.44 12.62 -20.43
C LYS A 52 0.01 11.50 -21.40
N PRO A 53 0.94 10.62 -21.79
CA PRO A 53 0.68 9.56 -22.78
C PRO A 53 -0.40 8.57 -22.31
N GLU A 54 -0.51 8.32 -21.00
CA GLU A 54 -1.49 7.41 -20.40
C GLU A 54 -2.94 7.86 -20.66
N GLN A 55 -3.24 9.14 -20.49
CA GLN A 55 -4.56 9.70 -20.74
C GLN A 55 -4.84 9.87 -22.24
N ALA A 56 -3.80 10.22 -23.01
CA ALA A 56 -3.92 10.40 -24.45
C ALA A 56 -4.11 9.09 -25.21
N LEU A 57 -3.60 7.97 -24.67
CA LEU A 57 -3.65 6.68 -25.34
C LEU A 57 -5.09 6.17 -25.50
N ASN A 58 -5.91 6.28 -24.45
CA ASN A 58 -7.32 5.88 -24.50
C ASN A 58 -8.05 6.61 -25.65
N LYS A 59 -7.90 7.95 -25.72
CA LYS A 59 -8.49 8.77 -26.79
C LYS A 59 -7.99 8.37 -28.17
N LEU A 60 -6.69 8.16 -28.31
CA LEU A 60 -6.05 7.79 -29.57
C LEU A 60 -6.54 6.43 -30.08
N VAL A 61 -6.70 5.46 -29.17
CA VAL A 61 -7.23 4.12 -29.47
C VAL A 61 -8.68 4.19 -29.92
N ASP A 62 -9.50 5.02 -29.27
CA ASP A 62 -10.92 5.21 -29.62
C ASP A 62 -11.09 5.94 -30.96
N GLU A 63 -10.36 7.04 -31.17
CA GLU A 63 -10.38 7.84 -32.39
C GLU A 63 -10.03 7.01 -33.63
N HIS A 64 -9.01 6.16 -33.53
CA HIS A 64 -8.52 5.34 -34.64
C HIS A 64 -9.05 3.90 -34.64
N LYS A 65 -9.91 3.55 -33.67
CA LYS A 65 -10.54 2.23 -33.52
C LYS A 65 -9.53 1.07 -33.54
N PHE A 66 -8.43 1.21 -32.80
CA PHE A 66 -7.35 0.23 -32.84
C PHE A 66 -7.68 -1.13 -32.18
N GLY A 67 -8.77 -1.26 -31.43
CA GLY A 67 -9.18 -2.55 -30.84
C GLY A 67 -8.15 -3.12 -29.84
N VAL A 68 -7.41 -2.23 -29.17
CA VAL A 68 -6.37 -2.56 -28.20
C VAL A 68 -7.00 -2.70 -26.83
N SER A 69 -6.78 -3.84 -26.17
CA SER A 69 -7.26 -4.08 -24.81
C SER A 69 -6.58 -3.15 -23.79
N PRO A 70 -7.21 -2.86 -22.65
CA PRO A 70 -6.61 -2.01 -21.62
C PRO A 70 -5.24 -2.52 -21.13
N PHE A 71 -5.04 -3.84 -21.09
CA PHE A 71 -3.74 -4.42 -20.74
C PHE A 71 -2.69 -4.22 -21.84
N GLU A 72 -3.05 -4.39 -23.12
CA GLU A 72 -2.14 -4.08 -24.23
C GLU A 72 -1.76 -2.60 -24.24
N GLN A 73 -2.68 -1.69 -23.91
CA GLN A 73 -2.38 -0.26 -23.78
C GLN A 73 -1.34 0.02 -22.69
N LEU A 74 -1.43 -0.68 -21.56
CA LEU A 74 -0.42 -0.60 -20.50
C LEU A 74 0.97 -1.04 -20.98
N LEU A 75 1.04 -2.11 -21.78
CA LEU A 75 2.29 -2.58 -22.37
C LEU A 75 2.88 -1.57 -23.37
N LEU A 76 2.04 -0.84 -24.11
CA LEU A 76 2.50 0.25 -24.98
C LEU A 76 3.14 1.38 -24.17
N VAL A 77 2.54 1.77 -23.04
CA VAL A 77 3.13 2.75 -22.11
C VAL A 77 4.43 2.20 -21.53
N GLN A 78 4.48 0.95 -21.08
CA GLN A 78 5.70 0.31 -20.59
C GLN A 78 6.83 0.29 -21.64
N MET A 79 6.48 0.15 -22.91
CA MET A 79 7.45 0.07 -23.99
C MET A 79 8.04 1.44 -24.33
N PHE A 80 7.18 2.46 -24.50
CA PHE A 80 7.60 3.77 -24.99
C PHE A 80 7.82 4.82 -23.89
N ARG A 81 7.10 4.74 -22.77
CA ARG A 81 7.04 5.76 -21.70
C ARG A 81 7.02 5.12 -20.30
N LYS A 82 8.10 4.37 -20.01
CA LYS A 82 8.33 3.73 -18.70
C LYS A 82 8.20 4.69 -17.52
N ASP A 83 8.53 5.96 -17.71
CA ASP A 83 8.38 7.02 -16.71
C ASP A 83 6.93 7.24 -16.26
N ARG A 84 5.95 6.88 -17.10
CA ARG A 84 4.51 7.02 -16.83
C ARG A 84 3.81 5.71 -16.48
N LEU A 85 4.55 4.60 -16.43
CA LEU A 85 3.98 3.28 -16.17
C LEU A 85 3.21 3.22 -14.86
N TYR A 86 3.70 3.87 -13.80
CA TYR A 86 3.00 3.92 -12.51
C TYR A 86 1.61 4.57 -12.63
N LEU A 87 1.51 5.69 -13.34
CA LEU A 87 0.24 6.39 -13.53
C LEU A 87 -0.72 5.59 -14.41
N ALA A 88 -0.21 4.98 -15.48
CA ALA A 88 -1.01 4.10 -16.33
C ALA A 88 -1.50 2.85 -15.58
N LEU A 89 -0.68 2.26 -14.71
CA LEU A 89 -1.08 1.17 -13.81
C LEU A 89 -2.17 1.63 -12.85
N HIS A 90 -2.01 2.80 -12.23
CA HIS A 90 -3.00 3.33 -11.30
C HIS A 90 -4.36 3.50 -11.99
N GLU A 91 -4.39 4.15 -13.16
CA GLU A 91 -5.62 4.33 -13.95
C GLU A 91 -6.22 2.99 -14.39
N PHE A 92 -5.38 2.06 -14.88
CA PHE A 92 -5.82 0.72 -15.26
C PHE A 92 -6.50 -0.01 -14.10
N ILE A 93 -5.89 -0.06 -12.92
CA ILE A 93 -6.44 -0.78 -11.77
C ILE A 93 -7.73 -0.09 -11.28
N CYS A 94 -7.74 1.24 -11.21
CA CYS A 94 -8.94 2.00 -10.82
C CYS A 94 -10.12 1.67 -11.74
N ASN A 95 -9.89 1.66 -13.06
CA ASN A 95 -10.92 1.33 -14.04
C ASN A 95 -11.35 -0.14 -14.00
N GLN A 96 -10.43 -1.08 -13.70
CA GLN A 96 -10.78 -2.51 -13.60
C GLN A 96 -11.56 -2.84 -12.32
N LEU A 97 -11.28 -2.14 -11.22
CA LEU A 97 -11.92 -2.36 -9.92
C LEU A 97 -13.13 -1.44 -9.68
N ASP A 98 -13.42 -0.52 -10.62
CA ASP A 98 -14.46 0.50 -10.48
C ASP A 98 -14.33 1.33 -9.19
N ILE A 99 -13.09 1.81 -8.95
CA ILE A 99 -12.75 2.64 -7.78
C ILE A 99 -12.11 3.96 -8.23
N ASP A 100 -12.37 5.03 -7.48
CA ASP A 100 -11.89 6.37 -7.84
C ASP A 100 -10.36 6.54 -7.68
N SER A 101 -9.74 5.80 -6.76
CA SER A 101 -8.32 5.95 -6.44
C SER A 101 -7.79 4.76 -5.63
N LEU A 102 -6.56 4.31 -5.94
CA LEU A 102 -5.84 3.35 -5.12
C LEU A 102 -5.34 3.97 -3.81
N CYS A 103 -5.15 5.29 -3.79
CA CYS A 103 -4.89 6.02 -2.57
C CYS A 103 -6.22 6.35 -1.90
N SER A 104 -6.50 5.71 -0.76
CA SER A 104 -7.59 6.13 0.13
C SER A 104 -7.36 7.59 0.54
N THR A 105 -8.24 8.49 0.09
CA THR A 105 -8.11 9.95 0.14
C THR A 105 -8.28 10.56 1.54
N SER A 106 -8.25 9.78 2.61
CA SER A 106 -8.54 10.26 3.98
C SER A 106 -7.43 9.94 4.98
N ARG A 107 -6.19 10.38 4.71
CA ARG A 107 -5.08 10.26 5.69
C ARG A 107 -5.38 10.90 7.07
N GLN A 108 -6.33 11.84 7.14
CA GLN A 108 -6.64 12.59 8.38
C GLN A 108 -7.59 11.87 9.35
N HIS A 109 -8.22 10.75 8.97
CA HIS A 109 -9.13 9.99 9.84
C HIS A 109 -8.87 8.48 9.82
N GLN A 110 -7.75 8.03 9.26
CA GLN A 110 -7.47 6.61 9.11
C GLN A 110 -7.22 5.91 10.45
N LEU A 111 -6.58 6.55 11.42
CA LEU A 111 -6.22 5.88 12.67
C LEU A 111 -7.46 5.62 13.53
N SER A 112 -8.25 6.66 13.80
CA SER A 112 -9.46 6.56 14.61
C SER A 112 -10.50 5.63 14.00
N GLU A 113 -10.76 5.75 12.70
CA GLU A 113 -11.77 4.91 12.02
C GLU A 113 -11.33 3.46 11.92
N ARG A 114 -10.04 3.18 11.67
CA ARG A 114 -9.53 1.80 11.69
C ARG A 114 -9.57 1.19 13.08
N ILE A 115 -9.19 1.93 14.12
CA ILE A 115 -9.29 1.40 15.48
C ILE A 115 -10.76 1.13 15.83
N ARG A 116 -11.68 2.02 15.47
CA ARG A 116 -13.12 1.81 15.68
C ARG A 116 -13.64 0.58 14.94
N SER A 117 -13.30 0.40 13.66
CA SER A 117 -13.76 -0.74 12.88
C SER A 117 -13.27 -2.06 13.47
N GLU A 118 -12.01 -2.10 13.90
CA GLU A 118 -11.44 -3.29 14.51
C GLU A 118 -12.03 -3.58 15.91
N GLN A 119 -12.36 -2.54 16.69
CA GLN A 119 -13.06 -2.71 17.98
C GLN A 119 -14.49 -3.23 17.81
N GLN A 120 -15.17 -2.85 16.73
CA GLN A 120 -16.51 -3.35 16.41
C GLN A 120 -16.45 -4.81 15.93
N ALA A 121 -15.41 -5.18 15.19
CA ALA A 121 -15.24 -6.54 14.67
C ALA A 121 -14.85 -7.53 15.79
N ASN A 122 -13.89 -7.16 16.65
CA ASN A 122 -13.33 -8.04 17.66
C ASN A 122 -13.19 -7.31 19.01
N ALA A 123 -13.67 -7.94 20.08
CA ALA A 123 -13.49 -7.42 21.44
C ALA A 123 -12.02 -7.44 21.93
N ASN A 124 -11.16 -8.20 21.24
CA ASN A 124 -9.74 -8.43 21.58
C ASN A 124 -8.81 -8.01 20.42
N THR A 125 -8.83 -6.74 20.06
CA THR A 125 -8.03 -6.24 18.92
C THR A 125 -6.65 -5.76 19.35
N THR A 126 -5.61 -6.23 18.65
CA THR A 126 -4.24 -5.68 18.68
C THR A 126 -3.98 -4.91 17.38
N VAL A 127 -3.58 -3.63 17.46
CA VAL A 127 -3.34 -2.79 16.28
C VAL A 127 -1.86 -2.39 16.18
N LEU A 128 -1.18 -2.94 15.17
CA LEU A 128 0.21 -2.60 14.82
C LEU A 128 0.23 -1.37 13.90
N PHE A 129 0.96 -0.32 14.31
CA PHE A 129 1.27 0.80 13.43
C PHE A 129 2.68 0.67 12.83
N ILE A 130 2.82 1.00 11.56
CA ILE A 130 4.13 1.06 10.90
C ILE A 130 4.32 2.49 10.44
N THR A 131 5.29 3.16 11.05
CA THR A 131 5.54 4.58 10.85
C THR A 131 6.76 4.77 9.96
N THR A 132 6.71 5.74 9.05
CA THR A 132 7.90 6.21 8.35
C THR A 132 8.59 7.30 9.17
N ALA A 133 9.85 7.60 8.84
CA ALA A 133 10.56 8.71 9.47
C ALA A 133 9.75 10.02 9.33
N GLY A 134 9.38 10.65 10.45
CA GLY A 134 8.62 11.90 10.47
C GLY A 134 7.09 11.75 10.55
N ALA A 135 6.54 10.54 10.50
CA ALA A 135 5.11 10.29 10.69
C ALA A 135 4.85 9.58 12.03
N ASP A 136 4.75 10.35 13.13
CA ASP A 136 4.47 9.82 14.47
C ASP A 136 2.95 9.94 14.79
N PRO A 137 2.21 8.82 14.88
CA PRO A 137 0.77 8.82 15.17
C PRO A 137 0.46 9.03 16.65
N SER A 138 1.47 9.24 17.51
CA SER A 138 1.28 9.35 18.97
C SER A 138 0.26 10.42 19.36
N GLN A 139 0.25 11.58 18.70
CA GLN A 139 -0.68 12.65 19.05
C GLN A 139 -2.12 12.30 18.65
N GLU A 140 -2.32 11.84 17.41
CA GLU A 140 -3.64 11.41 16.93
C GLU A 140 -4.21 10.28 17.79
N LEU A 141 -3.35 9.34 18.22
CA LEU A 141 -3.73 8.29 19.16
C LEU A 141 -4.18 8.85 20.51
N ARG A 142 -3.43 9.80 21.09
CA ARG A 142 -3.78 10.39 22.39
C ARG A 142 -5.12 11.11 22.32
N ASP A 143 -5.33 11.90 21.28
CA ASP A 143 -6.57 12.62 21.05
C ASP A 143 -7.74 11.63 20.91
N PHE A 144 -7.51 10.54 20.19
CA PHE A 144 -8.50 9.47 20.04
C PHE A 144 -8.76 8.68 21.33
N ALA A 145 -7.72 8.38 22.11
CA ALA A 145 -7.83 7.69 23.39
C ALA A 145 -8.56 8.57 24.42
N ASP A 146 -8.27 9.88 24.46
CA ASP A 146 -8.97 10.84 25.32
C ASP A 146 -10.48 10.83 25.03
N ALA A 147 -10.84 10.89 23.74
CA ALA A 147 -12.23 10.85 23.32
C ALA A 147 -12.93 9.50 23.53
N THR A 148 -12.19 8.40 23.67
CA THR A 148 -12.77 7.03 23.70
C THR A 148 -12.77 6.41 25.10
N VAL A 149 -11.64 6.48 25.81
CA VAL A 149 -11.44 5.88 27.14
C VAL A 149 -10.97 6.88 28.19
N GLY A 150 -10.56 8.09 27.79
CA GLY A 150 -9.93 9.08 28.66
C GLY A 150 -8.42 8.83 28.80
N LEU A 151 -7.62 9.91 28.88
CA LEU A 151 -6.16 9.81 28.96
C LEU A 151 -5.65 9.05 30.19
N ASP A 152 -6.38 9.07 31.30
CA ASP A 152 -6.02 8.32 32.52
C ASP A 152 -6.06 6.79 32.31
N HIS A 153 -6.75 6.33 31.28
CA HIS A 153 -6.85 4.94 30.88
C HIS A 153 -5.91 4.58 29.73
N LEU A 154 -5.03 5.48 29.30
CA LEU A 154 -3.98 5.23 28.32
C LEU A 154 -2.60 5.11 28.99
N VAL A 155 -1.99 3.93 28.91
CA VAL A 155 -0.63 3.66 29.38
C VAL A 155 0.33 3.69 28.19
N GLU A 156 1.25 4.65 28.16
CA GLU A 156 2.28 4.73 27.11
C GLU A 156 3.64 4.26 27.65
N ILE A 157 4.27 3.29 26.98
CA ILE A 157 5.59 2.77 27.34
C ILE A 157 6.53 2.93 26.16
N ALA A 158 7.63 3.66 26.35
CA ALA A 158 8.73 3.70 25.40
C ALA A 158 9.72 2.58 25.71
N MET A 159 9.85 1.63 24.78
CA MET A 159 10.71 0.47 24.98
C MET A 159 12.19 0.84 24.88
N GLY A 160 12.98 0.36 25.84
CA GLY A 160 14.43 0.50 25.91
C GLY A 160 15.05 -0.71 26.61
N SER A 161 16.39 -0.78 26.65
CA SER A 161 17.16 -2.00 26.97
C SER A 161 16.93 -2.65 28.33
N ASN A 162 16.21 -2.02 29.27
CA ASN A 162 15.90 -2.58 30.60
C ASN A 162 14.40 -2.57 30.97
N GLN A 163 13.49 -2.41 30.00
CA GLN A 163 12.06 -2.22 30.29
C GLN A 163 11.19 -3.47 30.12
N LYS A 164 11.79 -4.65 29.91
CA LYS A 164 11.06 -5.89 29.60
C LYS A 164 10.06 -6.29 30.69
N GLU A 165 10.53 -6.46 31.92
CA GLU A 165 9.68 -6.94 33.03
C GLU A 165 8.58 -5.93 33.37
N HIS A 166 8.92 -4.64 33.39
CA HIS A 166 7.97 -3.55 33.59
C HIS A 166 6.89 -3.54 32.50
N CYS A 167 7.26 -3.70 31.23
CA CYS A 167 6.32 -3.79 30.12
C CYS A 167 5.37 -4.98 30.27
N LEU A 168 5.88 -6.18 30.58
CA LEU A 168 5.05 -7.39 30.72
C LEU A 168 4.07 -7.27 31.89
N LEU A 169 4.49 -6.66 33.00
CA LEU A 169 3.61 -6.36 34.14
C LEU A 169 2.54 -5.34 33.76
N ALA A 170 2.92 -4.24 33.11
CA ALA A 170 1.98 -3.21 32.67
C ALA A 170 0.92 -3.75 31.70
N ILE A 171 1.30 -4.66 30.79
CA ILE A 171 0.35 -5.34 29.88
C ILE A 171 -0.69 -6.13 30.69
N LYS A 172 -0.25 -6.90 31.70
CA LYS A 172 -1.16 -7.70 32.54
C LYS A 172 -2.10 -6.81 33.34
N GLU A 173 -1.58 -5.76 33.98
CA GLU A 173 -2.40 -4.82 34.74
C GLU A 173 -3.39 -4.07 33.85
N ALA A 174 -2.95 -3.61 32.66
CA ALA A 174 -3.81 -2.93 31.71
C ALA A 174 -4.94 -3.86 31.24
N ALA A 175 -4.64 -5.13 30.98
CA ALA A 175 -5.64 -6.14 30.62
C ALA A 175 -6.66 -6.41 31.74
N GLU A 176 -6.25 -6.34 33.01
CA GLU A 176 -7.16 -6.51 34.16
C GLU A 176 -8.04 -5.28 34.42
N LYS A 177 -7.46 -4.08 34.28
CA LYS A 177 -8.15 -2.80 34.53
C LYS A 177 -8.95 -2.32 33.33
N GLY A 178 -8.62 -2.80 32.14
CA GLY A 178 -9.20 -2.35 30.88
C GLY A 178 -8.60 -1.14 30.24
N ASN A 179 -7.39 -0.79 30.66
CA ASN A 179 -6.66 0.33 30.13
C ASN A 179 -6.06 -0.03 28.77
N TRP A 180 -5.89 0.98 27.92
CA TRP A 180 -5.14 0.84 26.67
C TRP A 180 -3.65 0.91 26.96
N ILE A 181 -2.84 0.14 26.23
CA ILE A 181 -1.39 0.13 26.39
C ILE A 181 -0.67 0.33 25.06
N CYS A 182 0.02 1.46 24.89
CA CYS A 182 0.77 1.83 23.69
C CYS A 182 2.27 1.56 23.89
N LEU A 183 2.88 0.68 23.07
CA LEU A 183 4.30 0.29 23.17
C LEU A 183 5.17 0.93 22.07
N LYS A 184 5.79 2.06 22.37
CA LYS A 184 6.63 2.79 21.40
C LYS A 184 8.02 2.16 21.27
N ASN A 185 8.63 2.33 20.09
CA ASN A 185 10.01 1.91 19.80
C ASN A 185 10.30 0.41 19.95
N LEU A 186 9.33 -0.48 19.69
CA LEU A 186 9.55 -1.93 19.81
C LEU A 186 10.67 -2.46 18.89
N HIS A 187 10.96 -1.76 17.79
CA HIS A 187 12.11 -2.06 16.91
C HIS A 187 13.47 -2.05 17.64
N LEU A 188 13.60 -1.32 18.75
CA LEU A 188 14.84 -1.30 19.54
C LEU A 188 15.01 -2.54 20.43
N VAL A 189 13.96 -3.33 20.58
CA VAL A 189 13.89 -4.45 21.53
C VAL A 189 13.31 -5.71 20.87
N THR A 190 13.73 -5.98 19.63
CA THR A 190 13.29 -7.15 18.85
C THR A 190 13.38 -8.50 19.58
N PRO A 191 14.37 -8.79 20.45
CA PRO A 191 14.44 -10.08 21.15
C PRO A 191 13.26 -10.33 22.10
N TRP A 192 12.55 -9.29 22.54
CA TRP A 192 11.47 -9.40 23.51
C TRP A 192 10.07 -9.44 22.89
N VAL A 193 9.97 -9.18 21.59
CA VAL A 193 8.70 -9.17 20.84
C VAL A 193 7.95 -10.49 21.05
N ASN A 194 8.67 -11.62 20.98
CA ASN A 194 8.09 -12.95 21.18
C ASN A 194 7.48 -13.12 22.58
N ASP A 195 8.11 -12.57 23.62
CA ASP A 195 7.59 -12.67 24.99
C ASP A 195 6.36 -11.78 25.20
N ILE A 196 6.33 -10.61 24.53
CA ILE A 196 5.18 -9.71 24.52
C ILE A 196 4.00 -10.38 23.81
N ILE A 197 4.21 -10.93 22.61
CA ILE A 197 3.17 -11.66 21.85
C ILE A 197 2.60 -12.81 22.68
N LYS A 198 3.46 -13.68 23.23
CA LYS A 198 3.02 -14.80 24.09
C LYS A 198 2.19 -14.32 25.28
N THR A 199 2.57 -13.22 25.90
CA THR A 199 1.84 -12.65 27.03
C THR A 199 0.46 -12.16 26.59
N VAL A 200 0.38 -11.45 25.48
CA VAL A 200 -0.88 -10.94 24.91
C VAL A 200 -1.81 -12.08 24.54
N ASP A 201 -1.33 -13.09 23.81
CA ASP A 201 -2.11 -14.26 23.41
C ASP A 201 -2.67 -15.00 24.64
N SER A 202 -1.85 -15.18 25.67
CA SER A 202 -2.28 -15.82 26.92
C SER A 202 -3.40 -15.04 27.62
N LEU A 203 -3.34 -13.71 27.60
CA LEU A 203 -4.35 -12.84 28.21
C LEU A 203 -5.63 -12.82 27.38
N GLN A 204 -5.54 -12.82 26.04
CA GLN A 204 -6.70 -12.89 25.15
C GLN A 204 -7.52 -14.15 25.41
N VAL A 205 -6.88 -15.31 25.54
CA VAL A 205 -7.55 -16.59 25.87
C VAL A 205 -8.25 -16.52 27.23
N LEU A 206 -7.64 -15.87 28.23
CA LEU A 206 -8.23 -15.71 29.56
C LEU A 206 -9.42 -14.74 29.57
N LEU A 207 -9.33 -13.64 28.83
CA LEU A 207 -10.41 -12.65 28.71
C LEU A 207 -11.64 -13.24 27.98
N LEU A 208 -11.43 -14.04 26.93
CA LEU A 208 -12.50 -14.77 26.25
C LEU A 208 -13.26 -15.71 27.20
N LYS A 209 -12.54 -16.40 28.10
CA LYS A 209 -13.15 -17.28 29.10
C LYS A 209 -13.95 -16.52 30.17
N LYS A 210 -13.59 -15.26 30.47
CA LYS A 210 -14.20 -14.48 31.56
C LYS A 210 -15.52 -13.78 31.17
N LYS A 211 -15.98 -13.83 29.90
CA LYS A 211 -17.19 -13.10 29.42
C LYS A 211 -17.26 -11.63 29.88
N ARG A 212 -16.12 -11.01 30.20
CA ARG A 212 -16.05 -9.59 30.53
C ARG A 212 -15.86 -8.88 29.21
N GLY A 213 -16.98 -8.35 28.69
CA GLY A 213 -16.96 -7.42 27.59
C GLY A 213 -16.19 -6.16 28.00
N LYS A 214 -15.50 -5.59 27.01
CA LYS A 214 -14.49 -4.52 27.11
C LYS A 214 -13.19 -5.10 27.64
N HIS A 215 -12.11 -5.06 26.84
CA HIS A 215 -10.74 -4.65 27.24
C HIS A 215 -9.84 -4.75 26.01
N ILE A 216 -9.55 -3.57 25.47
CA ILE A 216 -8.85 -3.31 24.23
C ILE A 216 -7.34 -3.24 24.55
N ILE A 217 -6.53 -4.09 23.89
CA ILE A 217 -5.06 -4.03 23.98
C ILE A 217 -4.52 -3.45 22.66
N ILE A 218 -4.48 -2.13 22.53
CA ILE A 218 -3.89 -1.51 21.34
C ILE A 218 -2.37 -1.43 21.46
N ILE A 219 -1.64 -2.51 21.13
CA ILE A 219 -0.17 -2.46 21.09
C ILE A 219 0.31 -1.69 19.86
N ILE A 220 0.42 -0.38 20.03
CA ILE A 220 0.93 0.53 19.02
C ILE A 220 2.44 0.48 19.02
N ILE A 221 2.97 -0.38 18.17
CA ILE A 221 4.38 -0.42 17.84
C ILE A 221 4.67 0.77 16.92
N ILE A 222 5.74 1.51 17.20
CA ILE A 222 6.25 2.57 16.32
C ILE A 222 7.63 2.11 15.85
N LEU A 223 7.71 1.70 14.59
CA LEU A 223 8.98 1.37 13.92
C LEU A 223 9.56 2.68 13.36
N LYS A 224 10.69 3.16 13.88
CA LYS A 224 11.43 4.23 13.21
C LYS A 224 12.47 3.58 12.28
N ASN A 225 12.34 3.87 10.99
CA ASN A 225 13.22 3.56 9.86
C ASN A 225 13.13 2.17 9.15
N SER A 226 12.63 2.28 7.91
CA SER A 226 13.08 1.72 6.62
C SER A 226 13.31 0.22 6.40
N PHE A 227 13.18 -0.67 7.38
CA PHE A 227 13.26 -2.11 7.11
C PHE A 227 11.89 -2.76 7.25
N SER A 228 11.43 -3.34 6.15
CA SER A 228 10.31 -4.27 6.11
C SER A 228 10.60 -5.39 7.10
N ILE A 229 9.89 -5.43 8.21
CA ILE A 229 9.89 -6.59 9.09
C ILE A 229 8.83 -7.52 8.51
N ASP A 230 9.28 -8.52 7.75
CA ASP A 230 8.43 -9.64 7.36
C ASP A 230 8.02 -10.39 8.63
N PHE A 231 6.78 -10.19 9.06
CA PHE A 231 6.13 -11.11 9.97
C PHE A 231 5.70 -12.33 9.16
N SER A 232 6.60 -13.28 8.97
CA SER A 232 6.20 -14.66 8.67
C SER A 232 5.62 -15.25 9.96
N ILE A 233 4.28 -15.27 10.05
CA ILE A 233 3.54 -16.11 10.99
C ILE A 233 3.41 -17.49 10.36
#